data_AF-A0A923J910-F1
#
_entry.id   AF-A0A923J910-F1
#
_cell.length_a   1.000
_cell.length_b   1.000
_cell.length_c   1.000
_cell.angle_alpha   90.00
_cell.angle_beta   90.00
_cell.angle_gamma   90.00
#
_symmetry.space_group_name_H-M   'P 1'
#
loop_
_entity.id
_entity.type
_entity.pdbx_description
1 polymer ?
#
loop_
_entity_poly.entity_id
_entity_poly.type
_entity_poly.pdbx_seq_one_letter_code
_entity_poly.pdbx_strand_id
1 'polypeptide(L)'
;MTAPNLPRVTPSAAPAATVRRSGPSRVRIGPYGPRQLLRGGLVAVAFLVLVLLLAGCGNGALPAAPPAPAPTTAPPPTTPAPTPQPTPTTTRTTPTPTRATTETPTPDGTWSGGRHDGGHGSGHGGGGAAGGNHAHPRDSTPLWPAGDAATAQRMQQQADRGSDPWLLDPEEVTISYVGAELGFRDPTVTRLGTGIYAASDGRSAARVTVTLEQTVRKGPGGIWLVTKVDRG
;
A
#
# COMPACT_ATOMS: atom_id res chain seq x y z
N MET A 1 43.05 4.32 48.58
CA MET A 1 42.90 5.75 48.23
C MET A 1 41.51 5.91 47.66
N THR A 2 40.58 6.39 48.50
CA THR A 2 39.14 6.41 48.24
C THR A 2 38.70 7.87 48.28
N ALA A 3 38.15 8.38 47.19
CA ALA A 3 37.59 9.74 47.12
C ALA A 3 36.09 9.69 47.48
N PRO A 4 35.59 10.58 48.35
CA PRO A 4 34.19 10.61 48.73
C PRO A 4 33.30 11.38 47.73
N ASN A 5 32.07 10.89 47.67
CA ASN A 5 30.94 11.35 46.88
C ASN A 5 30.41 12.71 47.40
N LEU A 6 30.16 13.68 46.52
CA LEU A 6 29.49 14.94 46.84
C LEU A 6 28.22 15.09 45.96
N PRO A 7 27.05 15.37 46.56
CA PRO A 7 25.82 15.61 45.81
C PRO A 7 25.82 17.01 45.19
N ARG A 8 25.59 17.08 43.87
CA ARG A 8 25.42 18.35 43.16
C ARG A 8 23.95 18.75 43.18
N VAL A 9 23.63 19.73 44.03
CA VAL A 9 22.35 20.43 44.05
C VAL A 9 22.35 21.45 42.92
N THR A 10 21.43 21.32 41.95
CA THR A 10 21.12 22.40 41.00
C THR A 10 19.80 23.09 41.38
N PRO A 11 19.78 24.44 41.43
CA PRO A 11 18.63 25.21 41.88
C PRO A 11 17.50 25.22 40.85
N SER A 12 16.29 25.11 41.40
CA SER A 12 15.00 25.34 40.76
C SER A 12 14.93 26.75 40.18
N ALA A 13 14.78 26.88 38.86
CA ALA A 13 14.50 28.14 38.19
C ALA A 13 13.02 28.18 37.80
N ALA A 14 12.28 29.07 38.45
CA ALA A 14 10.88 29.37 38.17
C ALA A 14 10.69 29.95 36.76
N PRO A 15 9.52 29.72 36.12
CA PRO A 15 9.27 30.13 34.75
C PRO A 15 9.04 31.64 34.64
N ALA A 16 9.83 32.30 33.80
CA ALA A 16 9.55 33.65 33.34
C ALA A 16 8.30 33.63 32.44
N ALA A 17 7.27 34.35 32.87
CA ALA A 17 6.05 34.58 32.12
C ALA A 17 6.36 35.40 30.85
N THR A 18 6.40 34.72 29.70
CA THR A 18 6.48 35.39 28.40
C THR A 18 5.11 35.93 28.01
N VAL A 19 4.97 37.24 28.18
CA VAL A 19 3.87 38.06 27.66
C VAL A 19 3.68 37.79 26.17
N ARG A 20 2.58 37.11 25.81
CA ARG A 20 2.11 36.96 24.42
C ARG A 20 1.62 38.33 23.91
N ARG A 21 2.50 39.08 23.24
CA ARG A 21 2.06 40.13 22.30
C ARG A 21 1.52 39.45 21.05
N SER A 22 0.19 39.47 20.89
CA SER A 22 -0.49 39.22 19.63
C SER A 22 -0.03 40.25 18.60
N GLY A 23 0.96 39.88 17.79
CA GLY A 23 1.34 40.61 16.58
C GLY A 23 0.48 40.17 15.39
N PRO A 24 0.19 41.07 14.44
CA PRO A 24 -0.62 40.74 13.27
C PRO A 24 0.03 39.63 12.45
N SER A 25 -0.79 38.66 12.08
CA SER A 25 -0.50 37.48 11.28
C SER A 25 0.41 37.79 10.09
N ARG A 26 1.73 37.64 10.27
CA ARG A 26 2.67 37.57 9.15
C ARG A 26 2.44 36.22 8.49
N VAL A 27 1.65 36.23 7.42
CA VAL A 27 1.57 35.14 6.45
C VAL A 27 2.99 34.87 5.97
N ARG A 28 3.60 33.80 6.49
CA ARG A 28 4.87 33.29 5.95
C ARG A 28 4.53 32.67 4.60
N ILE A 29 4.60 33.48 3.56
CA ILE A 29 4.71 33.02 2.19
C ILE A 29 6.08 32.32 2.13
N GLY A 30 6.08 31.02 2.40
CA GLY A 30 7.26 30.20 2.26
C GLY A 30 7.74 30.23 0.81
N PRO A 31 9.06 30.07 0.57
CA PRO A 31 9.59 30.01 -0.79
C PRO A 31 9.10 28.72 -1.43
N TYR A 32 7.95 28.80 -2.11
CA TYR A 32 7.47 27.74 -2.97
C TYR A 32 8.51 27.55 -4.07
N GLY A 33 9.31 26.49 -3.95
CA GLY A 33 10.33 26.17 -4.92
C GLY A 33 9.74 26.07 -6.33
N PRO A 34 10.53 26.32 -7.39
CA PRO A 34 10.05 26.41 -8.78
C PRO A 34 9.26 25.17 -9.24
N ARG A 35 9.46 24.01 -8.59
CA ARG A 35 8.73 22.77 -8.86
C ARG A 35 7.27 22.78 -8.38
N GLN A 36 6.94 23.52 -7.32
CA GLN A 36 5.55 23.69 -6.86
C GLN A 36 4.77 24.65 -7.77
N LEU A 37 5.43 25.70 -8.28
CA LEU A 37 4.83 26.62 -9.25
C LEU A 37 4.48 25.91 -10.57
N LEU A 38 5.34 25.01 -11.03
CA LEU A 38 5.10 24.24 -12.25
C LEU A 38 3.91 23.25 -12.08
N ARG A 39 3.81 22.59 -10.92
CA ARG A 39 2.68 21.69 -10.63
C ARG A 39 1.36 22.45 -10.49
N GLY A 40 1.36 23.59 -9.80
CA GLY A 40 0.18 24.45 -9.68
C GLY A 40 -0.28 24.99 -11.03
N GLY A 41 0.64 25.42 -11.88
CA GLY A 41 0.34 25.88 -13.24
C GLY A 41 -0.28 24.79 -14.11
N LEU A 42 0.27 23.58 -14.10
CA LEU A 42 -0.29 22.45 -14.87
C LEU A 42 -1.71 22.09 -14.43
N VAL A 43 -1.98 22.08 -13.12
CA VAL A 43 -3.32 21.79 -12.59
C VAL A 43 -4.31 22.89 -13.01
N ALA A 44 -3.92 24.17 -12.94
CA ALA A 44 -4.77 25.28 -13.37
C ALA A 44 -5.09 25.22 -14.88
N VAL A 45 -4.09 24.90 -15.72
CA VAL A 45 -4.30 24.73 -17.17
C VAL A 45 -5.22 23.55 -17.47
N ALA A 46 -5.00 22.39 -16.83
CA ALA A 46 -5.86 21.22 -17.01
C ALA A 46 -7.31 21.50 -16.60
N PHE A 47 -7.51 22.22 -15.50
CA PHE A 47 -8.84 22.62 -15.05
C PHE A 47 -9.51 23.60 -16.02
N LEU A 48 -8.76 24.56 -16.57
CA LEU A 48 -9.26 25.49 -17.58
C LEU A 48 -9.65 24.79 -18.88
N VAL A 49 -8.85 23.81 -19.34
CA VAL A 49 -9.18 22.97 -20.52
C VAL A 49 -10.44 22.15 -20.27
N LEU A 50 -10.59 21.56 -19.07
CA LEU A 50 -11.79 20.81 -18.69
C LEU A 50 -13.04 21.71 -18.73
N VAL A 51 -12.96 22.93 -18.19
CA VAL A 51 -14.06 23.90 -18.23
C VAL A 51 -14.40 24.30 -19.68
N LEU A 52 -13.41 24.51 -20.54
CA LEU A 52 -13.64 24.80 -21.96
C LEU A 52 -14.30 23.61 -22.69
N LEU A 53 -13.90 22.38 -22.39
CA LEU A 53 -14.53 21.17 -22.96
C LEU A 53 -15.98 21.03 -22.50
N LEU A 54 -16.26 21.27 -21.22
CA LEU A 54 -17.63 21.27 -20.67
C LEU A 54 -18.50 22.35 -21.31
N ALA A 55 -17.97 23.57 -21.48
CA ALA A 55 -18.69 24.65 -22.14
C ALA A 55 -18.86 24.44 -23.66
N GLY A 56 -17.88 23.82 -24.32
CA GLY A 56 -17.89 23.52 -25.75
C GLY A 56 -18.78 22.33 -26.14
N CYS A 57 -18.97 21.35 -25.25
CA CYS A 57 -19.83 20.20 -25.51
C CYS A 57 -21.34 20.53 -25.49
N GLY A 58 -21.75 21.70 -25.01
CA GLY A 58 -23.17 22.04 -24.83
C GLY A 58 -23.87 22.66 -26.04
N ASN A 59 -23.15 23.09 -27.09
CA ASN A 59 -23.74 23.94 -28.14
C ASN A 59 -23.66 23.34 -29.56
N GLY A 60 -23.51 22.02 -29.66
CA GLY A 60 -23.64 21.32 -30.94
C GLY A 60 -25.10 21.26 -31.36
N ALA A 61 -25.50 22.12 -32.30
CA ALA A 61 -26.77 21.98 -33.00
C ALA A 61 -26.84 20.57 -33.61
N LEU A 62 -27.76 19.74 -33.10
CA LEU A 62 -27.93 18.38 -33.58
C LEU A 62 -28.26 18.42 -35.08
N PRO A 63 -27.53 17.67 -35.93
CA PRO A 63 -27.88 17.58 -37.34
C PRO A 63 -29.32 17.06 -37.47
N ALA A 64 -30.09 17.69 -38.36
CA ALA A 64 -31.48 17.32 -38.62
C ALA A 64 -31.57 15.82 -38.88
N ALA A 65 -32.48 15.16 -38.16
CA ALA A 65 -32.66 13.71 -38.25
C ALA A 65 -32.87 13.30 -39.72
N PRO A 66 -32.10 12.32 -40.23
CA PRO A 66 -32.31 11.82 -41.58
C PRO A 66 -33.73 11.24 -41.71
N PRO A 67 -34.36 11.37 -42.90
CA PRO A 67 -35.70 10.85 -43.13
C PRO A 67 -35.74 9.34 -42.85
N ALA A 68 -36.80 8.90 -42.16
CA ALA A 68 -36.99 7.52 -41.78
C ALA A 68 -36.93 6.61 -43.04
N PRO A 69 -36.14 5.53 -43.03
CA PRO A 69 -36.07 4.62 -44.15
C PRO A 69 -37.42 3.91 -44.35
N ALA A 70 -37.81 3.73 -45.62
CA ALA A 70 -39.00 2.98 -45.99
C ALA A 70 -38.93 1.53 -45.48
N PRO A 71 -40.06 0.90 -45.10
CA PRO A 71 -40.08 -0.45 -44.56
C PRO A 71 -39.48 -1.43 -45.56
N THR A 72 -38.32 -1.98 -45.21
CA THR A 72 -37.66 -3.06 -45.96
C THR A 72 -38.33 -4.37 -45.58
N THR A 73 -38.84 -5.09 -46.59
CA THR A 73 -39.39 -6.44 -46.44
C THR A 73 -38.34 -7.37 -45.85
N ALA A 74 -38.67 -7.99 -44.72
CA ALA A 74 -37.77 -8.89 -44.01
C ALA A 74 -37.39 -10.10 -44.91
N PRO A 75 -36.09 -10.45 -45.00
CA PRO A 75 -35.67 -11.65 -45.71
C PRO A 75 -36.18 -12.91 -45.00
N PRO A 76 -36.41 -14.01 -45.72
CA PRO A 76 -36.84 -15.27 -45.15
C PRO A 76 -35.80 -15.80 -44.14
N PRO A 77 -36.24 -16.52 -43.09
CA PRO A 77 -35.35 -17.00 -42.03
C PRO A 77 -34.32 -17.96 -42.62
N THR A 78 -33.03 -17.62 -42.47
CA THR A 78 -31.93 -18.52 -42.79
C THR A 78 -31.75 -19.51 -41.65
N THR A 79 -31.76 -20.79 -41.99
CA THR A 79 -31.45 -21.91 -41.10
C THR A 79 -30.10 -21.67 -40.43
N PRO A 80 -30.00 -21.72 -39.09
CA PRO A 80 -28.74 -21.49 -38.40
C PRO A 80 -27.71 -22.54 -38.80
N ALA A 81 -26.53 -22.07 -39.20
CA ALA A 81 -25.37 -22.91 -39.45
C ALA A 81 -24.98 -23.64 -38.15
N PRO A 82 -24.55 -24.92 -38.23
CA PRO A 82 -24.17 -25.69 -37.06
C PRO A 82 -23.06 -24.96 -36.29
N THR A 83 -23.29 -24.76 -35.00
CA THR A 83 -22.31 -24.19 -34.09
C THR A 83 -21.04 -25.04 -34.12
N PRO A 84 -19.85 -24.45 -34.38
CA PRO A 84 -18.61 -25.21 -34.37
C PRO A 84 -18.43 -25.86 -33.00
N GLN A 85 -18.32 -27.19 -33.02
CA GLN A 85 -18.04 -27.99 -31.85
C GLN A 85 -16.70 -27.55 -31.25
N PRO A 86 -16.62 -27.24 -29.94
CA PRO A 86 -15.39 -26.77 -29.32
C PRO A 86 -14.30 -27.84 -29.46
N THR A 87 -13.20 -27.46 -30.09
CA THR A 87 -11.98 -28.27 -30.14
C THR A 87 -11.56 -28.62 -28.71
N PRO A 88 -11.36 -29.90 -28.35
CA PRO A 88 -10.95 -30.28 -27.01
C PRO A 88 -9.61 -29.61 -26.70
N THR A 89 -9.62 -28.72 -25.71
CA THR A 89 -8.38 -28.14 -25.17
C THR A 89 -7.68 -29.22 -24.37
N THR A 90 -6.61 -29.78 -24.95
CA THR A 90 -5.70 -30.68 -24.24
C THR A 90 -5.10 -29.93 -23.05
N THR A 91 -5.63 -30.21 -21.85
CA THR A 91 -5.05 -29.75 -20.60
C THR A 91 -3.72 -30.46 -20.43
N ARG A 92 -2.62 -29.78 -20.75
CA ARG A 92 -1.28 -30.23 -20.40
C ARG A 92 -1.17 -30.19 -18.88
N THR A 93 -1.21 -31.36 -18.25
CA THR A 93 -0.88 -31.53 -16.84
C THR A 93 0.61 -31.22 -16.65
N THR A 94 0.89 -30.02 -16.13
CA THR A 94 2.22 -29.71 -15.59
C THR A 94 2.49 -30.70 -14.45
N PRO A 95 3.60 -31.45 -14.46
CA PRO A 95 3.92 -32.39 -13.40
C PRO A 95 4.02 -31.63 -12.08
N THR A 96 3.27 -32.12 -11.08
CA THR A 96 3.37 -31.64 -9.70
C THR A 96 4.80 -31.88 -9.22
N PRO A 97 5.55 -30.84 -8.77
CA PRO A 97 6.86 -31.06 -8.20
C PRO A 97 6.72 -31.88 -6.91
N THR A 98 7.27 -33.09 -6.92
CA THR A 98 7.47 -33.94 -5.74
C THR A 98 8.28 -33.16 -4.71
N ARG A 99 7.62 -32.67 -3.66
CA ARG A 99 8.27 -32.03 -2.52
C ARG A 99 9.04 -33.12 -1.76
N ALA A 100 10.36 -32.96 -1.65
CA ALA A 100 11.16 -33.74 -0.73
C ALA A 100 10.75 -33.41 0.72
N THR A 101 10.23 -34.41 1.41
CA THR A 101 9.92 -34.34 2.84
C THR A 101 11.24 -34.27 3.61
N THR A 102 11.58 -33.09 4.14
CA THR A 102 12.65 -32.96 5.13
C THR A 102 12.02 -33.19 6.50
N GLU A 103 12.39 -34.29 7.14
CA GLU A 103 11.97 -34.64 8.50
C GLU A 103 12.43 -33.56 9.48
N THR A 104 11.48 -33.03 10.25
CA THR A 104 11.75 -32.15 11.39
C THR A 104 11.85 -33.01 12.64
N PRO A 105 12.96 -32.96 13.42
CA PRO A 105 13.03 -33.64 14.70
C PRO A 105 12.11 -32.98 15.72
N THR A 106 11.30 -33.81 16.37
CA THR A 106 10.48 -33.51 17.55
C THR A 106 11.34 -33.06 18.73
N PRO A 107 11.08 -31.90 19.35
CA PRO A 107 11.45 -31.67 20.73
C PRO A 107 10.27 -32.00 21.64
N ASP A 108 10.45 -33.03 22.47
CA ASP A 108 9.61 -33.32 23.63
C ASP A 108 9.62 -32.11 24.56
N GLY A 109 8.44 -31.55 24.80
CA GLY A 109 8.25 -30.36 25.61
C GLY A 109 6.88 -30.38 26.28
N THR A 110 6.75 -31.27 27.26
CA THR A 110 5.69 -31.29 28.27
C THR A 110 5.54 -29.90 28.90
N TRP A 111 4.38 -29.26 28.72
CA TRP A 111 3.99 -28.17 29.60
C TRP A 111 2.53 -28.31 30.04
N SER A 112 2.41 -28.43 31.35
CA SER A 112 1.22 -28.69 32.12
C SER A 112 0.28 -27.47 32.18
N GLY A 113 -1.01 -27.76 32.09
CA GLY A 113 -2.07 -27.27 32.99
C GLY A 113 -2.16 -25.79 33.32
N GLY A 114 -3.30 -25.18 32.96
CA GLY A 114 -3.75 -23.94 33.58
C GLY A 114 -5.06 -23.42 32.99
N ARG A 115 -6.19 -23.96 33.47
CA ARG A 115 -7.49 -23.26 33.40
C ARG A 115 -7.39 -22.00 34.24
N HIS A 116 -7.86 -20.87 33.73
CA HIS A 116 -8.49 -19.86 34.57
C HIS A 116 -9.60 -19.12 33.82
N ASP A 117 -10.77 -19.16 34.45
CA ASP A 117 -12.02 -18.51 34.13
C ASP A 117 -11.94 -16.96 34.22
N GLY A 118 -12.83 -16.31 33.46
CA GLY A 118 -13.66 -15.18 33.92
C GLY A 118 -12.97 -13.83 34.17
N GLY A 119 -13.35 -12.81 33.38
CA GLY A 119 -13.03 -11.43 33.71
C GLY A 119 -13.58 -10.41 32.72
N HIS A 120 -14.85 -10.01 32.91
CA HIS A 120 -15.44 -8.84 32.27
C HIS A 120 -14.80 -7.57 32.85
N GLY A 121 -14.22 -6.72 32.01
CA GLY A 121 -13.61 -5.46 32.42
C GLY A 121 -13.76 -4.40 31.33
N SER A 122 -14.86 -3.66 31.38
CA SER A 122 -15.04 -2.41 30.64
C SER A 122 -14.16 -1.33 31.27
N GLY A 123 -13.09 -0.91 30.59
CA GLY A 123 -12.19 0.15 31.05
C GLY A 123 -11.92 1.17 29.94
N HIS A 124 -12.46 2.38 30.11
CA HIS A 124 -12.02 3.58 29.42
C HIS A 124 -10.73 4.11 30.06
N GLY A 125 -9.81 4.67 29.27
CA GLY A 125 -8.89 5.71 29.75
C GLY A 125 -7.45 5.66 29.23
N GLY A 126 -6.99 6.81 28.70
CA GLY A 126 -5.60 7.29 28.69
C GLY A 126 -4.64 6.57 27.73
N GLY A 127 -3.86 7.23 26.87
CA GLY A 127 -3.10 8.44 27.13
C GLY A 127 -1.62 8.07 27.27
N GLY A 128 -0.85 8.26 26.20
CA GLY A 128 0.61 8.49 26.21
C GLY A 128 1.53 7.34 26.63
N ALA A 129 2.33 6.86 25.69
CA ALA A 129 3.66 6.32 26.00
C ALA A 129 4.61 6.47 24.80
N ALA A 130 5.39 7.54 24.82
CA ALA A 130 6.73 7.54 24.27
C ALA A 130 7.67 6.93 25.33
N GLY A 131 8.53 5.99 24.94
CA GLY A 131 9.68 5.55 25.73
C GLY A 131 9.73 4.05 26.00
N GLY A 132 10.58 3.34 25.25
CA GLY A 132 10.93 1.95 25.54
C GLY A 132 11.67 1.25 24.41
N ASN A 133 12.91 1.67 24.11
CA ASN A 133 13.84 0.98 23.21
C ASN A 133 14.31 -0.35 23.85
N HIS A 134 13.46 -1.37 23.83
CA HIS A 134 13.88 -2.77 23.94
C HIS A 134 13.66 -3.41 22.58
N ALA A 135 14.68 -3.30 21.73
CA ALA A 135 14.70 -3.89 20.40
C ALA A 135 14.56 -5.42 20.50
N HIS A 136 13.33 -5.90 20.48
CA HIS A 136 13.05 -7.24 20.01
C HIS A 136 13.22 -7.22 18.49
N PRO A 137 13.94 -8.18 17.88
CA PRO A 137 14.07 -8.30 16.42
C PRO A 137 12.75 -8.64 15.68
N ARG A 138 11.58 -8.31 16.25
CA ARG A 138 10.24 -8.60 15.71
C ARG A 138 9.39 -7.36 15.45
N ASP A 139 9.90 -6.17 15.75
CA ASP A 139 9.18 -4.91 15.52
C ASP A 139 9.59 -4.26 14.18
N SER A 140 9.68 -5.07 13.12
CA SER A 140 9.62 -4.55 11.75
C SER A 140 8.21 -4.00 11.56
N THR A 141 7.96 -2.76 12.00
CA THR A 141 6.68 -2.09 11.79
C THR A 141 6.39 -2.15 10.30
N PRO A 142 5.30 -2.81 9.85
CA PRO A 142 5.01 -2.92 8.44
C PRO A 142 4.75 -1.51 7.91
N LEU A 143 5.67 -0.98 7.10
CA LEU A 143 5.62 0.43 6.72
C LEU A 143 4.48 0.70 5.74
N TRP A 144 4.21 -0.23 4.82
CA TRP A 144 3.29 0.01 3.73
C TRP A 144 2.69 -1.29 3.17
N PRO A 145 1.40 -1.30 2.76
CA PRO A 145 0.42 -0.21 2.89
C PRO A 145 -0.20 -0.07 4.29
N ALA A 146 0.07 -1.03 5.20
CA ALA A 146 -0.64 -1.12 6.47
C ALA A 146 -0.25 -0.06 7.51
N GLY A 147 1.00 0.38 7.57
CA GLY A 147 1.52 1.32 8.58
C GLY A 147 1.65 0.73 10.00
N ASP A 148 0.79 -0.23 10.37
CA ASP A 148 0.80 -0.92 11.66
C ASP A 148 0.24 -2.36 11.57
N ALA A 149 0.45 -3.15 12.63
CA ALA A 149 0.05 -4.56 12.66
C ALA A 149 -1.47 -4.79 12.69
N ALA A 150 -2.24 -3.91 13.34
CA ALA A 150 -3.69 -4.04 13.41
C ALA A 150 -4.34 -3.76 12.05
N THR A 151 -3.83 -2.75 11.34
CA THR A 151 -4.21 -2.46 9.95
C THR A 151 -3.81 -3.61 9.04
N ALA A 152 -2.59 -4.16 9.18
CA ALA A 152 -2.17 -5.33 8.40
C ALA A 152 -3.14 -6.52 8.61
N GLN A 153 -3.57 -6.77 9.84
CA GLN A 153 -4.51 -7.85 10.14
C GLN A 153 -5.89 -7.60 9.51
N ARG A 154 -6.38 -6.35 9.49
CA ARG A 154 -7.62 -5.99 8.76
C ARG A 154 -7.48 -6.22 7.26
N MET A 155 -6.35 -5.80 6.68
CA MET A 155 -6.07 -6.00 5.25
C MET A 155 -5.98 -7.50 4.90
N GLN A 156 -5.39 -8.31 5.78
CA GLN A 156 -5.36 -9.76 5.60
C GLN A 156 -6.78 -10.35 5.57
N GLN A 157 -7.67 -9.92 6.46
CA GLN A 157 -9.07 -10.37 6.44
C GLN A 157 -9.83 -9.89 5.19
N GLN A 158 -9.47 -8.74 4.64
CA GLN A 158 -10.04 -8.24 3.38
C GLN A 158 -9.56 -9.09 2.20
N ALA A 159 -8.26 -9.37 2.13
CA ALA A 159 -7.66 -10.30 1.15
C ALA A 159 -8.30 -11.68 1.19
N ASP A 160 -8.55 -12.21 2.38
CA ASP A 160 -9.21 -13.51 2.56
C ASP A 160 -10.64 -13.53 2.04
N ARG A 161 -11.32 -12.38 2.05
CA ARG A 161 -12.65 -12.19 1.46
C ARG A 161 -12.60 -11.87 -0.04
N GLY A 162 -11.42 -11.93 -0.66
CA GLY A 162 -11.19 -11.65 -2.08
C GLY A 162 -11.08 -10.16 -2.43
N SER A 163 -10.95 -9.27 -1.43
CA SER A 163 -10.68 -7.85 -1.66
C SER A 163 -9.18 -7.61 -1.84
N ASP A 164 -8.76 -6.67 -2.68
CA ASP A 164 -7.33 -6.34 -2.89
C ASP A 164 -6.42 -7.54 -3.21
N PRO A 165 -6.75 -8.35 -4.24
CA PRO A 165 -5.97 -9.54 -4.59
C PRO A 165 -4.49 -9.24 -4.91
N TRP A 166 -4.18 -7.99 -5.29
CA TRP A 166 -2.83 -7.52 -5.55
C TRP A 166 -1.91 -7.62 -4.32
N LEU A 167 -2.45 -7.61 -3.08
CA LEU A 167 -1.66 -7.78 -1.86
C LEU A 167 -1.07 -9.19 -1.70
N LEU A 168 -1.60 -10.18 -2.41
CA LEU A 168 -1.13 -11.56 -2.38
C LEU A 168 0.05 -11.81 -3.30
N ASP A 169 0.31 -10.88 -4.23
CA ASP A 169 1.43 -10.95 -5.16
C ASP A 169 2.53 -9.94 -4.75
N PRO A 170 3.72 -10.42 -4.33
CA PRO A 170 4.80 -9.52 -3.93
C PRO A 170 5.31 -8.62 -5.07
N GLU A 171 5.16 -9.01 -6.33
CA GLU A 171 5.58 -8.19 -7.47
C GLU A 171 4.65 -6.99 -7.66
N GLU A 172 3.33 -7.22 -7.63
CA GLU A 172 2.32 -6.16 -7.68
C GLU A 172 2.43 -5.20 -6.48
N VAL A 173 2.67 -5.72 -5.27
CA VAL A 173 2.93 -4.87 -4.10
C VAL A 173 4.16 -3.99 -4.31
N THR A 174 5.22 -4.54 -4.90
CA THR A 174 6.44 -3.78 -5.21
C THR A 174 6.16 -2.66 -6.22
N ILE A 175 5.47 -2.97 -7.32
CA ILE A 175 5.09 -2.01 -8.37
C ILE A 175 4.24 -0.88 -7.78
N SER A 176 3.22 -1.25 -7.00
CA SER A 176 2.31 -0.30 -6.36
C SER A 176 3.05 0.62 -5.38
N TYR A 177 3.93 0.05 -4.54
CA TYR A 177 4.76 0.82 -3.60
C TYR A 177 5.66 1.82 -4.33
N VAL A 178 6.46 1.39 -5.31
CA VAL A 178 7.41 2.31 -5.97
C VAL A 178 6.70 3.35 -6.83
N GLY A 179 5.53 3.02 -7.37
CA GLY A 179 4.67 3.97 -8.10
C GLY A 179 4.08 5.04 -7.19
N ALA A 180 3.55 4.66 -6.03
CA ALA A 180 2.90 5.55 -5.08
C ALA A 180 3.89 6.38 -4.25
N GLU A 181 4.90 5.73 -3.66
CA GLU A 181 5.80 6.36 -2.68
C GLU A 181 7.04 7.00 -3.34
N LEU A 182 7.58 6.37 -4.39
CA LEU A 182 8.79 6.86 -5.06
C LEU A 182 8.50 7.58 -6.38
N GLY A 183 7.27 7.50 -6.88
CA GLY A 183 6.87 8.14 -8.12
C GLY A 183 7.47 7.51 -9.38
N PHE A 184 7.90 6.25 -9.31
CA PHE A 184 8.41 5.54 -10.49
C PHE A 184 7.33 5.49 -11.58
N ARG A 185 7.76 5.52 -12.84
CA ARG A 185 6.87 5.45 -14.00
C ARG A 185 7.32 4.30 -14.88
N ASP A 186 6.36 3.44 -15.23
CA ASP A 186 6.62 2.24 -16.00
C ASP A 186 7.71 1.37 -15.32
N PRO A 187 7.59 1.07 -14.00
CA PRO A 187 8.64 0.40 -13.26
C PRO A 187 8.87 -1.02 -13.80
N THR A 188 10.14 -1.41 -13.91
CA THR A 188 10.53 -2.80 -14.16
C THR A 188 10.96 -3.42 -12.85
N VAL A 189 10.43 -4.60 -12.52
CA VAL A 189 10.72 -5.32 -11.28
C VAL A 189 11.49 -6.60 -11.60
N THR A 190 12.48 -6.92 -10.77
CA THR A 190 13.28 -8.15 -10.88
C THR A 190 13.41 -8.78 -9.51
N ARG A 191 13.02 -10.04 -9.40
CA ARG A 191 13.15 -10.79 -8.15
C ARG A 191 14.61 -11.14 -7.89
N LEU A 192 15.13 -10.71 -6.74
CA LEU A 192 16.49 -11.02 -6.29
C LEU A 192 16.50 -12.21 -5.31
N GLY A 193 15.40 -12.41 -4.59
CA GLY A 193 15.26 -13.47 -3.60
C GLY A 193 13.83 -13.62 -3.09
N THR A 194 13.63 -14.43 -2.06
CA THR A 194 12.32 -14.54 -1.40
C THR A 194 12.02 -13.25 -0.64
N GLY A 195 10.99 -12.52 -1.08
CA GLY A 195 10.63 -11.24 -0.50
C GLY A 195 11.63 -10.12 -0.80
N ILE A 196 12.55 -10.27 -1.76
CA ILE A 196 13.52 -9.22 -2.12
C ILE A 196 13.42 -8.96 -3.62
N TYR A 197 13.11 -7.71 -3.96
CA TYR A 197 12.86 -7.27 -5.32
C TYR A 197 13.67 -6.01 -5.64
N ALA A 198 14.37 -6.02 -6.77
CA ALA A 198 14.89 -4.79 -7.36
C ALA A 198 13.79 -4.16 -8.21
N ALA A 199 13.64 -2.84 -8.12
CA ALA A 199 12.80 -2.07 -9.02
C ALA A 199 13.62 -0.96 -9.67
N SER A 200 13.44 -0.76 -10.97
CA SER A 200 14.01 0.37 -11.72
C SER A 200 12.90 1.20 -12.33
N ASP A 201 13.10 2.52 -12.36
CA ASP A 201 12.21 3.44 -13.04
C ASP A 201 12.39 3.32 -14.56
N GLY A 202 11.31 3.25 -15.34
CA GLY A 202 11.37 3.16 -16.79
C GLY A 202 11.75 4.49 -17.45
N ARG A 203 11.66 5.60 -16.70
CA ARG A 203 11.92 6.96 -17.22
C ARG A 203 13.21 7.60 -16.71
N SER A 204 13.90 6.97 -15.77
CA SER A 204 15.13 7.51 -15.19
C SER A 204 16.10 6.39 -14.83
N ALA A 205 17.32 6.74 -14.43
CA ALA A 205 18.30 5.77 -13.96
C ALA A 205 18.06 5.32 -12.49
N ALA A 206 16.96 5.74 -11.86
CA ALA A 206 16.69 5.43 -10.45
C ALA A 206 16.43 3.93 -10.24
N ARG A 207 17.03 3.38 -9.18
CA ARG A 207 16.90 1.97 -8.79
C ARG A 207 16.74 1.85 -7.28
N VAL A 208 15.95 0.89 -6.84
CA VAL A 208 15.75 0.57 -5.44
C VAL A 208 15.68 -0.93 -5.22
N THR A 209 16.03 -1.37 -4.02
CA THR A 209 15.75 -2.73 -3.53
C THR A 209 14.67 -2.66 -2.47
N VAL A 210 13.58 -3.38 -2.68
CA VAL A 210 12.43 -3.48 -1.78
C VAL A 210 12.44 -4.84 -1.10
N THR A 211 12.34 -4.84 0.23
CA THR A 211 12.17 -6.04 1.05
C THR A 211 10.72 -6.12 1.50
N LEU A 212 10.10 -7.26 1.27
CA LEU A 212 8.73 -7.57 1.62
C LEU A 212 8.67 -8.76 2.57
N GLU A 213 7.73 -8.70 3.50
CA GLU A 213 7.43 -9.79 4.42
C GLU A 213 5.92 -10.01 4.56
N GLN A 214 5.54 -11.26 4.76
CA GLN A 214 4.19 -11.60 5.19
C GLN A 214 4.10 -11.57 6.71
N THR A 215 3.68 -10.46 7.30
CA THR A 215 3.74 -10.29 8.77
C THR A 215 2.57 -10.95 9.50
N VAL A 216 1.41 -11.06 8.86
CA VAL A 216 0.18 -11.58 9.51
C VAL A 216 0.08 -13.10 9.41
N ARG A 217 0.28 -13.66 8.22
CA ARG A 217 0.23 -15.11 7.97
C ARG A 217 1.28 -15.48 6.93
N LYS A 218 2.05 -16.55 7.20
CA LYS A 218 3.07 -17.06 6.26
C LYS A 218 2.45 -18.03 5.26
N GLY A 219 2.98 -18.04 4.04
CA GLY A 219 2.64 -18.99 2.98
C GLY A 219 1.59 -18.48 1.99
N PRO A 220 0.98 -19.38 1.19
CA PRO A 220 -0.07 -19.03 0.24
C PRO A 220 -1.23 -18.30 0.94
N GLY A 221 -1.67 -17.18 0.38
CA GLY A 221 -2.73 -16.35 0.96
C GLY A 221 -2.26 -15.37 2.05
N GLY A 222 -0.97 -15.34 2.40
CA GLY A 222 -0.41 -14.27 3.22
C GLY A 222 -0.24 -12.98 2.41
N ILE A 223 -0.71 -11.84 2.93
CA ILE A 223 -0.44 -10.54 2.29
C ILE A 223 1.04 -10.17 2.42
N TRP A 224 1.59 -9.53 1.40
CA TRP A 224 2.95 -8.99 1.41
C TRP A 224 2.95 -7.52 1.81
N LEU A 225 3.84 -7.15 2.73
CA LEU A 225 4.02 -5.78 3.21
C LEU A 225 5.46 -5.37 3.01
N VAL A 226 5.68 -4.11 2.65
CA VAL A 226 7.03 -3.56 2.54
C VAL A 226 7.58 -3.26 3.93
N THR A 227 8.73 -3.86 4.26
CA THR A 227 9.39 -3.70 5.56
C THR A 227 10.70 -2.92 5.48
N LYS A 228 11.38 -2.93 4.33
CA LYS A 228 12.61 -2.17 4.12
C LYS A 228 12.75 -1.75 2.66
N VAL A 229 13.32 -0.56 2.45
CA VAL A 229 13.68 -0.05 1.12
C VAL A 229 15.09 0.50 1.16
N ASP A 230 15.91 0.03 0.23
CA ASP A 230 17.28 0.49 0.01
C ASP A 230 17.35 1.22 -1.33
N ARG A 231 17.96 2.41 -1.33
CA ARG A 231 18.11 3.24 -2.52
C ARG A 231 19.56 3.16 -2.97
N GLY A 232 19.76 2.63 -4.18
CA GLY A 232 21.09 2.53 -4.80
C GLY A 232 21.61 3.86 -5.32
#